data_AF-A0A2E4EW46-F1
#
_entry.id   AF-A0A2E4EW46-F1
#
_cell.length_a   1.000
_cell.length_b   1.000
_cell.length_c   1.000
_cell.angle_alpha   90.00
_cell.angle_beta   90.00
_cell.angle_gamma   90.00
#
_symmetry.space_group_name_H-M   'P 1'
#
loop_
_entity.id
_entity.type
_entity.pdbx_description
1 polymer ?
#
loop_
_entity_poly.entity_id
_entity_poly.type
_entity_poly.pdbx_seq_one_letter_code
_entity_poly.pdbx_strand_id
1 'polypeptide(L)'
;MPSSLLPRKSTQQVRVGKMLVGGDAPIVVQSMTNTDTADVDATVRQVIELAEAGSEIVRITVNNDDAAKAVPVIRTRLDMAHCSVPLVGDFHYNGHTLLQEYSDCADVLDKYRINPGNVGQGEKRDIRFCQMIEQACLRNKPVRIGVNWGSLDPQLLARKLDKNAAVASPRSLETVTREALVDSALNSAELAQREGLRPDQIILSAKVSAVPELVAVYR
;
A
#
# COMPACT_ATOMS: atom_id res chain seq x y z
N MET A 1 -21.95 -13.21 -26.40
CA MET A 1 -21.78 -14.14 -25.27
C MET A 1 -21.41 -13.31 -24.05
N PRO A 2 -22.19 -13.31 -22.96
CA PRO A 2 -21.71 -12.67 -21.75
C PRO A 2 -20.47 -13.44 -21.30
N SER A 3 -19.33 -12.74 -21.25
CA SER A 3 -18.11 -13.24 -20.63
C SER A 3 -18.48 -13.78 -19.25
N SER A 4 -18.33 -15.08 -19.01
CA SER A 4 -18.46 -15.60 -17.66
C SER A 4 -17.33 -14.97 -16.85
N LEU A 5 -17.66 -13.94 -16.08
CA LEU A 5 -16.75 -13.35 -15.10
C LEU A 5 -16.19 -14.49 -14.26
N LEU A 6 -14.85 -14.58 -14.17
CA LEU A 6 -14.19 -15.59 -13.33
C LEU A 6 -14.80 -15.56 -11.93
N PRO A 7 -14.97 -16.72 -11.26
CA PRO A 7 -15.47 -16.75 -9.90
C PRO A 7 -14.56 -15.90 -9.01
N ARG A 8 -15.18 -15.07 -8.18
CA ARG A 8 -14.46 -14.19 -7.26
C ARG A 8 -13.61 -15.04 -6.30
N LYS A 9 -12.32 -14.72 -6.19
CA LYS A 9 -11.41 -15.36 -5.24
C LYS A 9 -11.91 -15.09 -3.81
N SER A 10 -12.04 -16.15 -3.00
CA SER A 10 -12.32 -15.99 -1.58
C SER A 10 -11.12 -15.32 -0.89
N THR A 11 -11.36 -14.22 -0.19
CA THR A 11 -10.35 -13.47 0.55
C THR A 11 -10.89 -13.06 1.92
N GLN A 12 -9.98 -12.79 2.85
CA GLN A 12 -10.33 -12.02 4.04
C GLN A 12 -10.90 -10.65 3.63
N GLN A 13 -11.84 -10.14 4.42
CA GLN A 13 -12.37 -8.79 4.25
C GLN A 13 -11.59 -7.82 5.15
N VAL A 14 -11.20 -6.67 4.59
CA VAL A 14 -10.48 -5.59 5.27
C VAL A 14 -11.36 -4.35 5.30
N ARG A 15 -11.51 -3.73 6.46
CA ARG A 15 -12.24 -2.47 6.62
C ARG A 15 -11.29 -1.28 6.43
N VAL A 16 -11.65 -0.33 5.57
CA VAL A 16 -10.93 0.94 5.35
C VAL A 16 -11.90 2.09 5.56
N GLY A 17 -11.85 2.71 6.72
CA GLY A 17 -12.90 3.63 7.18
C GLY A 17 -14.27 2.94 7.13
N LYS A 18 -15.20 3.49 6.35
CA LYS A 18 -16.53 2.88 6.11
C LYS A 18 -16.56 1.83 5.00
N MET A 19 -15.49 1.68 4.21
CA MET A 19 -15.44 0.77 3.05
C MET A 19 -14.98 -0.64 3.43
N LEU A 20 -15.48 -1.64 2.72
CA LEU A 20 -15.08 -3.04 2.86
C LEU A 20 -14.35 -3.49 1.59
N VAL A 21 -13.16 -4.06 1.73
CA VAL A 21 -12.33 -4.55 0.62
C VAL A 21 -12.13 -6.05 0.77
N GLY A 22 -12.46 -6.82 -0.26
CA GLY A 22 -12.35 -8.29 -0.25
C GLY A 22 -13.57 -8.99 0.35
N GLY A 23 -13.51 -10.32 0.40
CA GLY A 23 -14.67 -11.17 0.65
C GLY A 23 -15.74 -10.92 -0.42
N ASP A 24 -17.00 -10.83 0.01
CA ASP A 24 -18.15 -10.63 -0.87
C ASP A 24 -18.45 -9.15 -1.19
N ALA A 25 -17.67 -8.21 -0.65
CA ALA A 25 -17.86 -6.78 -0.93
C ALA A 25 -17.56 -6.45 -2.41
N PRO A 26 -18.26 -5.50 -3.05
CA PRO A 26 -17.95 -5.05 -4.41
C PRO A 26 -16.47 -4.67 -4.63
N ILE A 27 -16.00 -4.69 -5.88
CA ILE A 27 -14.64 -4.19 -6.19
C ILE A 27 -14.63 -2.68 -5.95
N VAL A 28 -13.83 -2.24 -4.98
CA VAL A 28 -13.72 -0.83 -4.60
C VAL A 28 -12.88 -0.05 -5.61
N VAL A 29 -13.44 1.02 -6.17
CA VAL A 29 -12.73 1.98 -7.03
C VAL A 29 -11.97 2.97 -6.15
N GLN A 30 -10.69 3.17 -6.44
CA GLN A 30 -9.84 4.09 -5.69
C GLN A 30 -8.95 4.91 -6.62
N SER A 31 -8.58 6.10 -6.17
CA SER A 31 -7.72 7.04 -6.89
C SER A 31 -6.61 7.58 -5.99
N MET A 32 -5.76 8.45 -6.54
CA MET A 32 -4.71 9.14 -5.80
C MET A 32 -4.64 10.59 -6.27
N THR A 33 -4.48 11.52 -5.34
CA THR A 33 -4.22 12.93 -5.67
C THR A 33 -2.87 13.10 -6.35
N ASN A 34 -2.70 14.19 -7.07
CA ASN A 34 -1.42 14.63 -7.64
C ASN A 34 -1.02 16.05 -7.21
N THR A 35 -1.79 16.69 -6.33
CA THR A 35 -1.43 17.93 -5.65
C THR A 35 -0.31 17.69 -4.63
N ASP A 36 0.43 18.76 -4.30
CA ASP A 36 1.26 18.73 -3.10
C ASP A 36 0.33 18.67 -1.87
N THR A 37 0.47 17.64 -1.04
CA THR A 37 -0.36 17.47 0.16
C THR A 37 -0.21 18.65 1.13
N ALA A 38 0.94 19.35 1.12
CA ALA A 38 1.11 20.56 1.92
C ALA A 38 0.20 21.72 1.46
N ASP A 39 -0.24 21.73 0.19
CA ASP A 39 -1.30 22.60 -0.29
C ASP A 39 -2.67 22.01 0.09
N VAL A 40 -3.12 22.40 1.29
CA VAL A 40 -4.40 21.98 1.87
C VAL A 40 -5.57 22.32 0.96
N ASP A 41 -5.59 23.52 0.36
CA ASP A 41 -6.72 23.99 -0.44
C ASP A 41 -6.84 23.19 -1.74
N ALA A 42 -5.72 22.99 -2.43
CA ALA A 42 -5.69 22.18 -3.66
C ALA A 42 -6.02 20.71 -3.37
N THR A 43 -5.47 20.14 -2.30
CA THR A 43 -5.69 18.73 -1.95
C THR A 43 -7.11 18.46 -1.52
N VAL A 44 -7.73 19.32 -0.68
CA VAL A 44 -9.15 19.17 -0.30
C VAL A 44 -10.04 19.22 -1.54
N ARG A 45 -9.82 20.19 -2.43
CA ARG A 45 -10.59 20.32 -3.67
C ARG A 45 -10.51 19.07 -4.52
N GLN A 46 -9.30 18.57 -4.76
CA GLN A 46 -9.09 17.39 -5.59
C GLN A 46 -9.64 16.11 -4.94
N VAL A 47 -9.55 15.95 -3.61
CA VAL A 47 -10.17 14.81 -2.92
C VAL A 47 -11.69 14.81 -3.12
N ILE A 48 -12.34 15.97 -3.03
CA ILE A 48 -13.78 16.11 -3.29
C ILE A 48 -14.10 15.77 -4.75
N GLU A 49 -13.37 16.34 -5.71
CA GLU A 49 -13.55 16.05 -7.14
C GLU A 49 -13.43 14.56 -7.44
N LEU A 50 -12.43 13.88 -6.85
CA LEU A 50 -12.24 12.44 -7.02
C LEU A 50 -13.38 11.64 -6.39
N ALA A 51 -13.86 12.03 -5.21
CA ALA A 51 -14.99 11.37 -4.55
C ALA A 51 -16.29 11.55 -5.35
N GLU A 52 -16.57 12.75 -5.86
CA GLU A 52 -17.73 13.05 -6.72
C GLU A 52 -17.66 12.31 -8.06
N ALA A 53 -16.46 12.10 -8.60
CA ALA A 53 -16.24 11.26 -9.78
C ALA A 53 -16.41 9.74 -9.51
N GLY A 54 -16.67 9.33 -8.27
CA GLY A 54 -16.95 7.95 -7.88
C GLY A 54 -15.77 7.21 -7.23
N SER A 55 -14.71 7.91 -6.83
CA SER A 55 -13.62 7.29 -6.05
C SER A 55 -14.10 6.99 -4.63
N GLU A 56 -14.20 5.70 -4.30
CA GLU A 56 -14.68 5.25 -2.99
C GLU A 56 -13.60 5.32 -1.90
N ILE A 57 -12.33 5.38 -2.28
CA ILE A 57 -11.16 5.59 -1.41
C ILE A 57 -10.19 6.53 -2.14
N VAL A 58 -9.65 7.54 -1.46
CA VAL A 58 -8.67 8.47 -2.05
C VAL A 58 -7.33 8.35 -1.33
N ARG A 59 -6.25 8.20 -2.09
CA ARG A 59 -4.88 8.19 -1.57
C ARG A 59 -4.22 9.55 -1.73
N ILE A 60 -3.46 9.97 -0.73
CA ILE A 60 -2.63 11.19 -0.74
C ILE A 60 -1.19 10.84 -0.38
N THR A 61 -0.21 11.56 -0.93
CA THR A 61 1.20 11.35 -0.58
C THR A 61 1.50 11.94 0.80
N VAL A 62 2.31 11.26 1.61
CA VAL A 62 2.80 11.80 2.88
C VAL A 62 4.31 11.55 2.93
N ASN A 63 5.06 12.52 2.40
CA ASN A 63 6.48 12.40 2.08
C ASN A 63 7.39 13.38 2.84
N ASN A 64 6.82 14.34 3.56
CA ASN A 64 7.56 15.29 4.38
C ASN A 64 6.67 15.78 5.55
N ASP A 65 7.30 16.54 6.44
CA ASP A 65 6.70 17.10 7.64
C ASP A 65 5.50 18.01 7.34
N ASP A 66 5.58 18.84 6.30
CA ASP A 66 4.52 19.78 5.95
C ASP A 66 3.29 19.06 5.41
N ALA A 67 3.49 18.02 4.59
CA ALA A 67 2.42 17.11 4.17
C ALA A 67 1.79 16.40 5.38
N ALA A 68 2.60 15.90 6.32
CA ALA A 68 2.09 15.25 7.53
C ALA A 68 1.26 16.22 8.40
N LYS A 69 1.72 17.46 8.59
CA LYS A 69 0.97 18.51 9.31
C LYS A 69 -0.32 18.92 8.59
N ALA A 70 -0.36 18.85 7.26
CA ALA A 70 -1.53 19.21 6.47
C ALA A 70 -2.66 18.16 6.55
N VAL A 71 -2.34 16.88 6.74
CA VAL A 71 -3.31 15.76 6.71
C VAL A 71 -4.48 15.93 7.69
N PRO A 72 -4.28 16.27 8.98
CA PRO A 72 -5.38 16.56 9.90
C PRO A 72 -6.27 17.71 9.45
N VAL A 73 -5.67 18.79 8.93
CA VAL A 73 -6.42 19.96 8.42
C VAL A 73 -7.25 19.58 7.19
N ILE A 74 -6.68 18.78 6.29
CA ILE A 74 -7.38 18.24 5.12
C ILE A 74 -8.59 17.41 5.57
N ARG A 75 -8.40 16.48 6.52
CA ARG A 75 -9.50 15.66 7.06
C ARG A 75 -10.62 16.53 7.63
N THR A 76 -10.29 17.50 8.49
CA THR A 76 -11.28 18.42 9.08
C THR A 76 -12.07 19.17 8.01
N ARG A 77 -11.39 19.72 6.99
CA ARG A 77 -12.06 20.47 5.92
C ARG A 77 -12.95 19.59 5.05
N LEU A 78 -12.54 18.34 4.79
CA LEU A 78 -13.38 17.38 4.09
C LEU A 78 -14.63 17.02 4.91
N ASP A 79 -14.50 16.87 6.23
CA ASP A 79 -15.63 16.60 7.12
C ASP A 79 -16.62 17.78 7.14
N MET A 80 -16.12 19.02 7.19
CA MET A 80 -16.93 20.24 7.06
C MET A 80 -17.65 20.33 5.70
N ALA A 81 -17.04 19.79 4.65
CA ALA A 81 -17.65 19.67 3.32
C ALA A 81 -18.52 18.41 3.16
N HIS A 82 -18.78 17.66 4.24
CA HIS A 82 -19.53 16.39 4.24
C HIS A 82 -18.92 15.29 3.33
N CYS A 83 -17.65 15.41 2.97
CA CYS A 83 -16.93 14.44 2.15
C CYS A 83 -16.24 13.38 3.02
N SER A 84 -16.97 12.34 3.41
CA SER A 84 -16.47 11.24 4.27
C SER A 84 -15.74 10.12 3.49
N VAL A 85 -15.07 10.45 2.39
CA VAL A 85 -14.26 9.47 1.65
C VAL A 85 -13.05 9.06 2.49
N PRO A 86 -12.73 7.74 2.61
CA PRO A 86 -11.56 7.30 3.34
C PRO A 86 -10.26 7.79 2.71
N LEU A 87 -9.34 8.27 3.56
CA LEU A 87 -8.03 8.74 3.16
C LEU A 87 -6.94 7.70 3.41
N VAL A 88 -6.09 7.48 2.41
CA VAL A 88 -4.93 6.58 2.50
C VAL A 88 -3.66 7.40 2.44
N GLY A 89 -2.77 7.23 3.43
CA GLY A 89 -1.44 7.85 3.40
C GLY A 89 -0.46 6.99 2.60
N ASP A 90 0.16 7.56 1.57
CA ASP A 90 1.22 6.92 0.79
C ASP A 90 2.60 7.29 1.35
N PHE A 91 3.19 6.36 2.11
CA PHE A 91 4.46 6.58 2.78
C PHE A 91 5.62 5.93 2.01
N HIS A 92 6.71 6.69 1.88
CA HIS A 92 7.97 6.25 1.27
C HIS A 92 9.13 6.70 2.15
N TYR A 93 10.27 6.00 2.17
CA TYR A 93 11.53 6.41 2.82
C TYR A 93 11.43 6.75 4.32
N ASN A 94 10.98 7.97 4.63
CA ASN A 94 10.80 8.54 5.98
C ASN A 94 9.44 8.21 6.64
N GLY A 95 8.63 7.32 6.05
CA GLY A 95 7.32 6.95 6.61
C GLY A 95 7.32 6.53 8.09
N HIS A 96 8.36 5.81 8.52
CA HIS A 96 8.56 5.42 9.92
C HIS A 96 8.68 6.63 10.86
N THR A 97 9.47 7.63 10.46
CA THR A 97 9.60 8.90 11.19
C THR A 97 8.29 9.68 11.19
N LEU A 98 7.66 9.84 10.02
CA LEU A 98 6.44 10.64 9.89
C LEU A 98 5.28 10.07 10.72
N LEU A 99 5.10 8.74 10.73
CA LEU A 99 4.04 8.10 11.53
C LEU A 99 4.32 8.17 13.04
N GLN A 100 5.58 8.26 13.45
CA GLN A 100 5.97 8.37 14.86
C GLN A 100 5.87 9.81 15.38
N GLU A 101 6.34 10.78 14.61
CA GLU A 101 6.41 12.19 15.02
C GLU A 101 5.09 12.94 14.85
N TYR A 102 4.26 12.55 13.87
CA TYR A 102 2.99 13.19 13.56
C TYR A 102 1.81 12.28 13.90
N SER A 103 1.54 12.10 15.20
CA SER A 103 0.46 11.22 15.69
C SER A 103 -0.89 11.57 15.07
N ASP A 104 -1.22 12.86 14.97
CA ASP A 104 -2.51 13.32 14.45
C ASP A 104 -2.67 12.92 12.98
N CYS A 105 -1.60 12.99 12.18
CA CYS A 105 -1.59 12.51 10.79
C CYS A 105 -1.88 11.01 10.74
N ALA A 106 -1.22 10.23 11.59
CA ALA A 106 -1.41 8.79 11.65
C ALA A 106 -2.85 8.43 12.08
N ASP A 107 -3.41 9.16 13.04
CA ASP A 107 -4.73 8.89 13.60
C ASP A 107 -5.88 9.17 12.61
N VAL A 108 -5.79 10.25 11.84
CA VAL A 108 -6.89 10.65 10.92
C VAL A 108 -6.92 9.85 9.61
N LEU A 109 -5.83 9.19 9.23
CA LEU A 109 -5.79 8.35 8.02
C LEU A 109 -6.55 7.04 8.25
N ASP A 110 -7.26 6.57 7.22
CA ASP A 110 -8.06 5.34 7.29
C ASP A 110 -7.25 4.08 6.95
N LYS A 111 -6.10 4.25 6.30
CA LYS A 111 -5.19 3.17 5.89
C LYS A 111 -3.80 3.72 5.61
N TYR A 112 -2.77 2.91 5.87
CA TYR A 112 -1.41 3.22 5.44
C TYR A 112 -1.02 2.40 4.22
N ARG A 113 -0.33 3.00 3.27
CA ARG A 113 0.38 2.28 2.21
C ARG A 113 1.86 2.29 2.54
N ILE A 114 2.42 1.10 2.64
CA ILE A 114 3.85 0.90 2.85
C ILE A 114 4.45 0.14 1.65
N ASN A 115 5.58 0.63 1.14
CA ASN A 115 6.39 -0.09 0.17
C ASN A 115 7.67 -0.60 0.84
N PRO A 116 7.82 -1.91 1.09
CA PRO A 116 9.01 -2.46 1.75
C PRO A 116 10.30 -2.22 0.95
N GLY A 117 10.20 -1.99 -0.35
CA GLY A 117 11.35 -1.63 -1.21
C GLY A 117 11.91 -0.23 -0.97
N ASN A 118 11.12 0.69 -0.40
CA ASN A 118 11.48 2.10 -0.27
C ASN A 118 11.80 2.51 1.17
N VAL A 119 11.87 1.58 2.12
CA VAL A 119 12.03 1.92 3.54
C VAL A 119 13.47 1.78 4.03
N GLY A 120 14.38 1.27 3.21
CA GLY A 120 15.80 1.12 3.53
C GLY A 120 16.41 -0.07 2.80
N GLN A 121 17.62 -0.45 3.19
CA GLN A 121 18.32 -1.65 2.70
C GLN A 121 18.80 -2.50 3.87
N GLY A 122 18.89 -3.83 3.66
CA GLY A 122 19.35 -4.77 4.68
C GLY A 122 18.50 -4.71 5.97
N GLU A 123 19.15 -4.84 7.13
CA GLU A 123 18.47 -4.82 8.45
C GLU A 123 17.69 -3.53 8.70
N LYS A 124 18.18 -2.39 8.22
CA LYS A 124 17.47 -1.10 8.38
C LYS A 124 16.11 -1.10 7.68
N ARG A 125 15.95 -1.87 6.60
CA ARG A 125 14.66 -2.04 5.92
C ARG A 125 13.64 -2.65 6.86
N ASP A 126 14.00 -3.77 7.50
CA ASP A 126 13.07 -4.53 8.34
C ASP A 126 12.73 -3.74 9.59
N ILE A 127 13.71 -3.13 10.26
CA ILE A 127 13.47 -2.27 11.43
C ILE A 127 12.46 -1.16 11.09
N ARG A 128 12.68 -0.43 9.99
CA ARG A 128 11.79 0.68 9.61
C ARG A 128 10.43 0.20 9.12
N PHE A 129 10.37 -0.96 8.47
CA PHE A 129 9.11 -1.60 8.12
C PHE A 129 8.31 -1.94 9.37
N CYS A 130 8.91 -2.66 10.33
CA CYS A 130 8.29 -3.04 11.59
C CYS A 130 7.82 -1.81 12.38
N GLN A 131 8.62 -0.75 12.47
CA GLN A 131 8.21 0.52 13.11
C GLN A 131 6.90 1.08 12.54
N MET A 132 6.71 1.07 11.22
CA MET A 132 5.44 1.52 10.64
C MET A 132 4.28 0.55 10.90
N ILE A 133 4.55 -0.76 10.95
CA ILE A 133 3.56 -1.77 11.31
C ILE A 133 3.13 -1.60 12.77
N GLU A 134 4.04 -1.36 13.69
CA GLU A 134 3.74 -1.05 15.09
C GLU A 134 2.79 0.15 15.18
N GLN A 135 3.04 1.24 14.43
CA GLN A 135 2.13 2.39 14.39
C GLN A 135 0.74 2.04 13.86
N ALA A 136 0.64 1.09 12.92
CA ALA A 136 -0.63 0.58 12.41
C ALA A 136 -1.35 -0.31 13.45
N CYS A 137 -0.63 -1.17 14.14
CA CYS A 137 -1.15 -2.01 15.23
C CYS A 137 -1.71 -1.15 16.36
N LEU A 138 -0.92 -0.16 16.83
CA LEU A 138 -1.31 0.77 17.90
C LEU A 138 -2.62 1.51 17.59
N ARG A 139 -2.85 1.85 16.33
CA ARG A 139 -4.02 2.63 15.87
C ARG A 139 -5.10 1.77 15.22
N ASN A 140 -4.93 0.45 15.25
CA ASN A 140 -5.81 -0.51 14.59
C ASN A 140 -6.09 -0.18 13.12
N LYS A 141 -5.08 0.31 12.38
CA LYS A 141 -5.22 0.73 10.97
C LYS A 141 -4.87 -0.42 10.02
N PRO A 142 -5.63 -0.60 8.93
CA PRO A 142 -5.21 -1.50 7.86
C PRO A 142 -3.96 -0.96 7.14
N VAL A 143 -3.19 -1.87 6.57
CA VAL A 143 -1.98 -1.58 5.80
C VAL A 143 -2.07 -2.22 4.43
N ARG A 144 -1.82 -1.42 3.39
CA ARG A 144 -1.49 -1.93 2.06
C ARG A 144 0.02 -2.12 1.94
N ILE A 145 0.48 -3.36 1.85
CA ILE A 145 1.87 -3.70 1.50
C ILE A 145 1.95 -3.73 -0.03
N GLY A 146 2.56 -2.70 -0.60
CA GLY A 146 2.57 -2.48 -2.04
C GLY A 146 3.96 -2.47 -2.64
N VAL A 147 4.36 -3.60 -3.21
CA VAL A 147 5.64 -3.78 -3.89
C VAL A 147 5.50 -3.39 -5.36
N ASN A 148 6.51 -2.69 -5.87
CA ASN A 148 6.60 -2.32 -7.29
C ASN A 148 7.92 -2.86 -7.84
N TRP A 149 7.92 -3.27 -9.12
CA TRP A 149 9.12 -3.76 -9.81
C TRP A 149 10.30 -2.78 -9.72
N GLY A 150 10.05 -1.48 -9.88
CA GLY A 150 11.08 -0.44 -9.88
C GLY A 150 11.71 -0.16 -8.52
N SER A 151 11.18 -0.76 -7.45
CA SER A 151 11.71 -0.68 -6.09
C SER A 151 11.90 -2.07 -5.48
N LEU A 152 12.10 -3.10 -6.31
CA LEU A 152 12.35 -4.45 -5.80
C LEU A 152 13.66 -4.48 -4.99
N ASP A 153 13.67 -5.19 -3.86
CA ASP A 153 14.88 -5.37 -3.05
C ASP A 153 16.00 -6.05 -3.88
N PRO A 154 17.12 -5.33 -4.16
CA PRO A 154 18.21 -5.89 -4.96
C PRO A 154 18.84 -7.13 -4.32
N GLN A 155 18.86 -7.23 -2.99
CA GLN A 155 19.44 -8.38 -2.29
C GLN A 155 18.56 -9.62 -2.42
N LEU A 156 17.23 -9.44 -2.38
CA LEU A 156 16.30 -10.53 -2.65
C LEU A 156 16.44 -11.04 -4.08
N LEU A 157 16.50 -10.13 -5.06
CA LEU A 157 16.67 -10.51 -6.46
C LEU A 157 18.00 -11.24 -6.70
N ALA A 158 19.12 -10.72 -6.18
CA ALA A 158 20.43 -11.35 -6.29
C ALA A 158 20.42 -12.77 -5.74
N ARG A 159 19.93 -12.97 -4.50
CA ARG A 159 19.82 -14.31 -3.90
C ARG A 159 18.96 -15.27 -4.73
N LYS A 160 17.91 -14.77 -5.38
CA LYS A 160 17.07 -15.60 -6.26
C LYS A 160 17.77 -15.94 -7.58
N LEU A 161 18.52 -15.01 -8.16
CA LEU A 161 19.33 -15.27 -9.35
C LEU A 161 20.45 -16.27 -9.07
N ASP A 162 21.15 -16.15 -7.94
CA ASP A 162 22.19 -17.10 -7.52
C ASP A 162 21.62 -18.51 -7.35
N LYS A 163 20.45 -18.63 -6.69
CA LYS A 163 19.73 -19.91 -6.55
C LYS A 163 19.29 -20.48 -7.90
N ASN A 164 18.82 -19.63 -8.81
CA ASN A 164 18.39 -20.05 -10.15
C ASN A 164 19.57 -20.47 -11.04
N ALA A 165 20.75 -19.89 -10.84
CA ALA A 165 21.97 -20.29 -11.55
C ALA A 165 22.53 -21.64 -11.08
N ALA A 166 22.21 -22.06 -9.85
CA ALA A 166 22.69 -23.31 -9.25
C ALA A 166 21.87 -24.56 -9.64
N VAL A 167 20.71 -24.41 -10.31
CA VAL A 167 19.87 -25.55 -10.71
C VAL A 167 20.20 -26.03 -12.13
N ALA A 168 19.95 -27.32 -12.40
CA ALA A 168 20.27 -27.95 -13.68
C ALA A 168 19.54 -27.34 -14.90
N SER A 169 18.41 -26.68 -14.68
CA SER A 169 17.66 -25.96 -15.73
C SER A 169 17.22 -24.60 -15.21
N PRO A 170 18.08 -23.57 -15.33
CA PRO A 170 17.76 -22.20 -14.91
C PRO A 170 16.53 -21.68 -15.64
N ARG A 171 15.67 -20.97 -14.92
CA ARG A 171 14.49 -20.29 -15.48
C ARG A 171 14.88 -18.93 -16.05
N SER A 172 14.01 -18.36 -16.89
CA SER A 172 14.23 -17.04 -17.47
C SER A 172 14.35 -15.96 -16.40
N LEU A 173 15.13 -14.91 -16.70
CA LEU A 173 15.27 -13.72 -15.83
C LEU A 173 13.90 -13.16 -15.43
N GLU A 174 12.99 -13.03 -16.40
CA GLU A 174 11.62 -12.57 -16.21
C GLU A 174 10.87 -13.38 -15.16
N THR A 175 10.93 -14.73 -15.25
CA THR A 175 10.29 -15.62 -14.28
C THR A 175 10.86 -15.42 -12.87
N VAL A 176 12.18 -15.32 -12.75
CA VAL A 176 12.84 -15.15 -11.45
C VAL A 176 12.52 -13.79 -10.84
N THR A 177 12.51 -12.73 -11.65
CA THR A 177 12.15 -11.37 -11.21
C THR A 177 10.69 -11.30 -10.77
N ARG A 178 9.78 -11.95 -11.49
CA ARG A 178 8.37 -12.06 -11.10
C ARG A 178 8.21 -12.73 -9.73
N GLU A 179 8.88 -13.86 -9.53
CA GLU A 179 8.86 -14.56 -8.23
C GLU A 179 9.50 -13.74 -7.12
N ALA A 180 10.56 -12.98 -7.42
CA ALA A 180 11.14 -12.05 -6.45
C ALA A 180 10.14 -10.98 -6.01
N LEU A 181 9.34 -10.46 -6.94
CA LEU A 181 8.31 -9.48 -6.64
C LEU A 181 7.18 -10.07 -5.76
N VAL A 182 6.70 -11.26 -6.09
CA VAL A 182 5.67 -11.97 -5.31
C VAL A 182 6.18 -12.32 -3.92
N ASP A 183 7.36 -12.92 -3.81
CA ASP A 183 7.98 -13.26 -2.53
C ASP A 183 8.23 -12.01 -1.68
N SER A 184 8.62 -10.89 -2.29
CA SER A 184 8.78 -9.63 -1.55
C SER A 184 7.46 -9.20 -0.90
N ALA A 185 6.33 -9.35 -1.58
CA ALA A 185 5.03 -8.99 -1.01
C ALA A 185 4.61 -9.96 0.09
N LEU A 186 4.78 -11.28 -0.13
CA LEU A 186 4.38 -12.32 0.80
C LEU A 186 5.25 -12.33 2.07
N ASN A 187 6.57 -12.23 1.93
CA ASN A 187 7.49 -12.18 3.07
C ASN A 187 7.24 -10.93 3.93
N SER A 188 6.96 -9.78 3.31
CA SER A 188 6.60 -8.57 4.06
C SER A 188 5.24 -8.68 4.76
N ALA A 189 4.28 -9.41 4.17
CA ALA A 189 3.00 -9.70 4.81
C ALA A 189 3.17 -10.61 6.03
N GLU A 190 3.98 -11.66 5.91
CA GLU A 190 4.31 -12.55 7.02
C GLU A 190 5.04 -11.80 8.13
N LEU A 191 6.00 -10.94 7.78
CA LEU A 191 6.69 -10.09 8.74
C LEU A 191 5.69 -9.18 9.47
N ALA A 192 4.79 -8.50 8.75
CA ALA A 192 3.76 -7.66 9.38
C ALA A 192 2.85 -8.44 10.34
N GLN A 193 2.51 -9.70 10.01
CA GLN A 193 1.74 -10.57 10.90
C GLN A 193 2.52 -10.95 12.16
N ARG A 194 3.83 -11.22 12.04
CA ARG A 194 4.70 -11.49 13.20
C ARG A 194 4.81 -10.28 14.14
N GLU A 195 4.80 -9.07 13.58
CA GLU A 195 4.73 -7.81 14.34
C GLU A 195 3.33 -7.52 14.94
N GLY A 196 2.35 -8.40 14.70
CA GLY A 196 1.02 -8.36 15.32
C GLY A 196 -0.10 -7.80 14.45
N LEU A 197 0.18 -7.44 13.19
CA LEU A 197 -0.87 -6.98 12.27
C LEU A 197 -1.78 -8.14 11.88
N ARG A 198 -3.09 -8.02 12.08
CA ARG A 198 -4.01 -9.12 11.82
C ARG A 198 -4.20 -9.36 10.31
N PRO A 199 -4.53 -10.59 9.89
CA PRO A 199 -4.83 -10.87 8.47
C PRO A 199 -5.95 -9.99 7.88
N ASP A 200 -6.94 -9.59 8.69
CA ASP A 200 -8.05 -8.70 8.31
C ASP A 200 -7.67 -7.21 8.24
N GLN A 201 -6.38 -6.90 8.38
CA GLN A 201 -5.81 -5.57 8.24
C GLN A 201 -4.83 -5.47 7.07
N ILE A 202 -4.58 -6.55 6.33
CA ILE A 202 -3.54 -6.58 5.29
C ILE A 202 -4.17 -6.60 3.89
N ILE A 203 -3.75 -5.65 3.05
CA ILE A 203 -4.03 -5.64 1.60
C ILE A 203 -2.71 -5.73 0.84
N LEU A 204 -2.63 -6.59 -0.17
CA LEU A 204 -1.41 -6.77 -0.97
C LEU A 204 -1.52 -6.15 -2.36
N SER A 205 -0.38 -5.71 -2.89
CA SER A 205 -0.24 -5.38 -4.32
C SER A 205 1.20 -5.57 -4.78
N ALA A 206 1.35 -6.04 -6.01
CA ALA A 206 2.64 -6.29 -6.66
C ALA A 206 2.56 -5.79 -8.11
N LYS A 207 3.05 -4.59 -8.40
CA LYS A 207 2.80 -3.92 -9.69
C LYS A 207 4.00 -3.95 -10.63
N VAL A 208 3.70 -4.22 -11.90
CA VAL A 208 4.60 -4.15 -13.05
C VAL A 208 3.91 -3.37 -14.19
N SER A 209 4.68 -2.87 -15.15
CA SER A 209 4.14 -2.03 -16.23
C SER A 209 3.66 -2.82 -17.45
N ALA A 210 4.14 -4.04 -17.66
CA ALA A 210 3.72 -4.89 -18.77
C ALA A 210 2.46 -5.69 -18.39
N VAL A 211 1.42 -5.62 -19.24
CA VAL A 211 0.11 -6.26 -18.97
C VAL A 211 0.21 -7.78 -18.82
N PRO A 212 0.89 -8.54 -19.70
CA PRO A 212 0.99 -9.99 -19.55
C PRO A 212 1.67 -10.39 -18.23
N GLU A 213 2.72 -9.67 -17.85
CA GLU A 213 3.44 -9.88 -16.59
C GLU A 213 2.57 -9.55 -15.38
N LEU A 214 1.76 -8.49 -15.45
CA LEU A 214 0.84 -8.15 -14.36
C LEU A 214 -0.19 -9.26 -14.13
N VAL A 215 -0.73 -9.85 -15.21
CA VAL A 215 -1.64 -11.00 -15.10
C VAL A 215 -0.93 -12.19 -14.46
N ALA A 216 0.33 -12.45 -14.83
CA ALA A 216 1.10 -13.55 -14.26
C ALA A 216 1.48 -13.32 -12.78
N VAL A 217 1.74 -12.09 -12.36
CA VAL A 217 2.04 -11.73 -10.95
C VAL A 217 0.85 -11.97 -10.03
N TYR A 218 -0.38 -11.72 -10.51
CA TYR A 218 -1.60 -11.78 -9.69
C TYR A 218 -2.33 -13.13 -9.74
N ARG A 219 -1.87 -14.09 -10.54
CA ARG A 219 -2.37 -15.47 -10.58
C ARG A 219 -1.74 -16.30 -9.47
#